data_AF-A0A350YJF8-F1
#
_entry.id   AF-A0A350YJF8-F1
#
_cell.length_a   1.000
_cell.length_b   1.000
_cell.length_c   1.000
_cell.angle_alpha   90.00
_cell.angle_beta   90.00
_cell.angle_gamma   90.00
#
_symmetry.space_group_name_H-M   'P 1'
#
loop_
_entity.id
_entity.type
_entity.pdbx_description
1 polymer ?
#
loop_
_entity_poly.entity_id
_entity_poly.type
_entity_poly.pdbx_seq_one_letter_code
_entity_poly.pdbx_strand_id
1 'polypeptide(L)'
;MENVSGINTAVQYVAPAQTGKARVVAAIQAASVKSGVDFTYLLNKASQESDLNPTAKAGSSSATGLYQFIDQTWLKTIKASGEKYGLGEIADKISIGSNGVASVANAADKKAILALRTNPEVAANMAAELANINKEELEKKVGGKIGSTEMYMAHFLGSGGASTFLNAMKENPSASAADLLPQAAAANKSVFYDQKTGEARSVSEIYAKFAAKFDKTPDISGVMVASAKPSYNATTQAQAEVDVATNITMASFGQTSSGGMKVGGMSLSPTTTSSFATMVLAQMDMETLGLEAMDKTYKFESNSESRKRSVLDTLANAA
;
A
#
# COMPACT_ATOMS: atom_id res chain seq x y z
N MET A 1 -36.34 -19.18 3.82
CA MET A 1 -35.37 -18.78 2.79
C MET A 1 -35.55 -17.29 2.58
N GLU A 2 -34.83 -16.49 3.36
CA GLU A 2 -35.00 -15.04 3.41
C GLU A 2 -33.91 -14.37 2.57
N ASN A 3 -34.35 -13.47 1.69
CA ASN A 3 -33.57 -12.81 0.65
C ASN A 3 -32.55 -11.83 1.25
N VAL A 4 -31.28 -11.98 0.86
CA VAL A 4 -30.21 -11.02 1.13
C VAL A 4 -30.21 -9.97 0.01
N SER A 5 -31.05 -8.94 0.11
CA SER A 5 -31.16 -7.87 -0.91
C SER A 5 -30.43 -6.56 -0.55
N GLY A 6 -29.34 -6.63 0.23
CA GLY A 6 -28.70 -5.44 0.82
C GLY A 6 -27.37 -4.97 0.22
N ILE A 7 -26.74 -5.69 -0.71
CA ILE A 7 -25.32 -5.43 -1.08
C ILE A 7 -25.15 -4.82 -2.49
N ASN A 8 -26.13 -4.07 -2.99
CA ASN A 8 -26.06 -3.53 -4.35
C ASN A 8 -26.52 -2.08 -4.46
N THR A 9 -26.00 -1.16 -3.64
CA THR A 9 -26.07 0.28 -3.97
C THR A 9 -24.94 1.08 -3.34
N ALA A 10 -23.74 0.98 -3.90
CA ALA A 10 -22.76 2.07 -3.90
C ALA A 10 -21.71 1.79 -4.97
N VAL A 11 -21.29 2.85 -5.67
CA VAL A 11 -20.25 2.89 -6.70
C VAL A 11 -20.68 2.49 -8.12
N GLN A 12 -21.49 3.35 -8.77
CA GLN A 12 -21.38 3.53 -10.22
C GLN A 12 -20.77 4.91 -10.51
N TYR A 13 -19.45 4.92 -10.66
CA TYR A 13 -18.75 5.87 -11.52
C TYR A 13 -18.05 5.02 -12.58
N VAL A 14 -18.63 4.95 -13.78
CA VAL A 14 -18.05 4.19 -14.90
C VAL A 14 -17.03 5.10 -15.59
N ALA A 15 -15.83 5.17 -15.02
CA ALA A 15 -14.65 5.56 -15.80
C ALA A 15 -14.46 4.52 -16.92
N PRO A 16 -13.92 4.92 -18.10
CA PRO A 16 -13.60 3.95 -19.16
C PRO A 16 -12.74 2.82 -18.56
N ALA A 17 -13.00 1.58 -18.97
CA ALA A 17 -12.37 0.38 -18.42
C ALA A 17 -10.85 0.51 -18.43
N GLN A 18 -10.30 0.94 -17.30
CA GLN A 18 -8.86 1.03 -17.10
C GLN A 18 -8.30 -0.40 -17.14
N THR A 19 -7.18 -0.60 -17.84
CA THR A 19 -6.44 -1.86 -17.76
C THR A 19 -6.15 -2.21 -16.29
N GLY A 20 -5.96 -3.48 -15.95
CA GLY A 20 -5.75 -3.90 -14.56
C GLY A 20 -4.65 -3.11 -13.83
N LYS A 21 -3.53 -2.81 -14.52
CA LYS A 21 -2.43 -1.99 -13.97
C LYS A 21 -2.79 -0.50 -13.88
N ALA A 22 -3.49 0.07 -14.86
CA ALA A 22 -3.92 1.47 -14.80
C ALA A 22 -4.91 1.72 -13.65
N ARG A 23 -5.84 0.79 -13.41
CA ARG A 23 -6.74 0.82 -12.25
C ARG A 23 -5.97 0.76 -10.93
N VAL A 24 -4.97 -0.11 -10.83
CA VAL A 24 -4.12 -0.22 -9.63
C VAL A 24 -3.40 1.09 -9.36
N VAL A 25 -2.76 1.69 -10.36
CA VAL A 25 -2.04 2.96 -10.17
C VAL A 25 -2.98 4.10 -9.78
N ALA A 26 -4.18 4.18 -10.39
CA ALA A 26 -5.20 5.16 -10.00
C ALA A 26 -5.67 4.96 -8.54
N ALA A 27 -5.86 3.72 -8.10
CA ALA A 27 -6.21 3.41 -6.72
C ALA A 27 -5.12 3.84 -5.72
N ILE A 28 -3.85 3.62 -6.06
CA ILE A 28 -2.69 4.05 -5.27
C ILE A 28 -2.63 5.58 -5.19
N GLN A 29 -2.83 6.28 -6.31
CA GLN A 29 -2.90 7.74 -6.36
C GLN A 29 -4.02 8.29 -5.48
N ALA A 30 -5.22 7.71 -5.57
CA ALA A 30 -6.36 8.12 -4.76
C ALA A 30 -6.11 7.91 -3.25
N ALA A 31 -5.53 6.77 -2.88
CA ALA A 31 -5.16 6.48 -1.49
C ALA A 31 -4.10 7.46 -0.96
N SER A 32 -3.10 7.80 -1.78
CA SER A 32 -2.08 8.82 -1.45
C SER A 32 -2.71 10.17 -1.16
N VAL A 33 -3.56 10.68 -2.06
CA VAL A 33 -4.24 11.97 -1.87
C VAL A 33 -5.11 11.96 -0.62
N LYS A 34 -5.84 10.88 -0.37
CA LYS A 34 -6.78 10.79 0.76
C LYS A 34 -6.09 10.67 2.13
N SER A 35 -4.98 9.94 2.19
CA SER A 35 -4.28 9.65 3.45
C SER A 35 -3.13 10.62 3.76
N GLY A 36 -2.64 11.35 2.76
CA GLY A 36 -1.42 12.16 2.85
C GLY A 36 -0.12 11.35 2.78
N VAL A 37 -0.18 10.02 2.62
CA VAL A 37 1.00 9.19 2.40
C VAL A 37 1.50 9.39 0.97
N ASP A 38 2.80 9.50 0.81
CA ASP A 38 3.42 9.75 -0.50
C ASP A 38 3.09 8.66 -1.54
N PHE A 39 2.74 9.10 -2.76
CA PHE A 39 2.35 8.23 -3.85
C PHE A 39 3.49 7.28 -4.25
N THR A 40 4.71 7.79 -4.32
CA THR A 40 5.89 7.02 -4.72
C THR A 40 6.20 5.94 -3.69
N TYR A 41 6.05 6.24 -2.40
CA TYR A 41 6.15 5.25 -1.34
C TYR A 41 5.14 4.11 -1.52
N LEU A 42 3.85 4.44 -1.70
CA LEU A 42 2.80 3.42 -1.87
C LEU A 42 2.96 2.61 -3.15
N LEU A 43 3.40 3.24 -4.26
CA LEU A 43 3.64 2.58 -5.53
C LEU A 43 4.82 1.62 -5.46
N ASN A 44 5.95 2.06 -4.89
CA ASN A 44 7.14 1.22 -4.73
C ASN A 44 6.85 0.03 -3.83
N LYS A 45 6.11 0.24 -2.73
CA LYS A 45 5.71 -0.85 -1.85
C LYS A 45 4.83 -1.86 -2.59
N ALA A 46 3.81 -1.42 -3.32
CA ALA A 46 2.98 -2.32 -4.12
C ALA A 46 3.78 -3.09 -5.20
N SER A 47 4.73 -2.43 -5.86
CA SER A 47 5.63 -3.06 -6.84
C SER A 47 6.52 -4.11 -6.20
N GLN A 48 7.06 -3.84 -5.01
CA GLN A 48 7.91 -4.78 -4.27
C GLN A 48 7.13 -6.00 -3.76
N GLU A 49 5.93 -5.78 -3.23
CA GLU A 49 5.13 -6.84 -2.61
C GLU A 49 4.48 -7.78 -3.63
N SER A 50 4.06 -7.25 -4.79
CA SER A 50 3.22 -8.01 -5.72
C SER A 50 3.48 -7.74 -7.20
N ASP A 51 4.47 -6.92 -7.56
CA ASP A 51 4.63 -6.39 -8.93
C ASP A 51 3.34 -5.72 -9.46
N LEU A 52 2.65 -4.99 -8.57
CA LEU A 52 1.36 -4.34 -8.82
C LEU A 52 0.23 -5.32 -9.16
N ASN A 53 0.33 -6.60 -8.74
CA ASN A 53 -0.71 -7.60 -8.93
C ASN A 53 -1.70 -7.62 -7.75
N PRO A 54 -2.94 -7.14 -7.94
CA PRO A 54 -3.92 -7.06 -6.86
C PRO A 54 -4.44 -8.43 -6.42
N THR A 55 -4.18 -9.51 -7.15
CA THR A 55 -4.61 -10.87 -6.78
C THR A 55 -3.45 -11.78 -6.38
N ALA A 56 -2.25 -11.24 -6.16
CA ALA A 56 -1.09 -12.02 -5.73
C ALA A 56 -1.35 -12.75 -4.41
N LYS A 57 -0.90 -14.01 -4.31
CA LYS A 57 -1.08 -14.84 -3.12
C LYS A 57 0.23 -15.57 -2.81
N ALA A 58 0.78 -15.35 -1.61
CA ALA A 58 1.96 -16.09 -1.15
C ALA A 58 1.62 -17.57 -0.90
N GLY A 59 2.54 -18.48 -1.23
CA GLY A 59 2.36 -19.92 -1.02
C GLY A 59 2.60 -20.39 0.43
N SER A 60 3.36 -19.63 1.22
CA SER A 60 3.81 -20.01 2.57
C SER A 60 3.09 -19.30 3.72
N SER A 61 2.23 -18.32 3.43
CA SER A 61 1.56 -17.50 4.44
C SER A 61 0.15 -17.12 4.00
N SER A 62 -0.57 -16.36 4.83
CA SER A 62 -1.88 -15.79 4.45
C SER A 62 -1.78 -14.50 3.62
N ALA A 63 -0.56 -14.02 3.34
CA ALA A 63 -0.32 -12.82 2.56
C ALA A 63 -1.05 -12.87 1.21
N THR A 64 -1.83 -11.83 0.94
CA THR A 64 -2.73 -11.71 -0.23
C THR A 64 -2.83 -10.26 -0.70
N GLY A 65 -2.94 -10.07 -2.00
CA GLY A 65 -3.27 -8.80 -2.64
C GLY A 65 -2.09 -7.89 -2.92
N LEU A 66 -2.42 -6.65 -3.32
CA LEU A 66 -1.47 -5.65 -3.81
C LEU A 66 -0.30 -5.36 -2.84
N TYR A 67 -0.60 -5.41 -1.53
CA TYR A 67 0.34 -5.12 -0.45
C TYR A 67 0.64 -6.35 0.43
N GLN A 68 0.29 -7.56 -0.04
CA GLN A 68 0.58 -8.83 0.65
C GLN A 68 0.12 -8.88 2.13
N PHE A 69 -0.99 -8.23 2.46
CA PHE A 69 -1.55 -8.25 3.81
C PHE A 69 -1.81 -9.68 4.31
N ILE A 70 -1.27 -10.01 5.48
CA ILE A 70 -1.66 -11.21 6.24
C ILE A 70 -2.98 -10.99 6.99
N ASP A 71 -3.65 -12.08 7.36
CA ASP A 71 -5.01 -12.03 7.92
C ASP A 71 -5.13 -11.13 9.16
N GLN A 72 -4.21 -11.23 10.12
CA GLN A 72 -4.28 -10.46 11.36
C GLN A 72 -4.05 -8.96 11.13
N THR A 73 -3.03 -8.61 10.35
CA THR A 73 -2.76 -7.21 9.98
C THR A 73 -3.94 -6.60 9.23
N TRP A 74 -4.53 -7.35 8.30
CA TRP A 74 -5.70 -6.89 7.56
C TRP A 74 -6.89 -6.57 8.47
N LEU A 75 -7.27 -7.52 9.32
CA LEU A 75 -8.43 -7.35 10.21
C LEU A 75 -8.23 -6.18 11.18
N LYS A 76 -7.04 -6.05 11.76
CA LYS A 76 -6.73 -4.94 12.67
C LYS A 76 -6.73 -3.59 11.96
N THR A 77 -6.20 -3.53 10.73
CA THR A 77 -6.17 -2.29 9.95
C THR A 77 -7.59 -1.85 9.55
N ILE A 78 -8.44 -2.77 9.10
CA ILE A 78 -9.86 -2.48 8.86
C ILE A 78 -10.54 -2.03 10.15
N LYS A 79 -10.28 -2.71 11.27
CA LYS A 79 -10.90 -2.34 12.55
C LYS A 79 -10.52 -0.93 12.99
N ALA A 80 -9.26 -0.54 12.81
CA ALA A 80 -8.74 0.77 13.19
C ALA A 80 -9.13 1.91 12.25
N SER A 81 -9.18 1.67 10.93
CA SER A 81 -9.29 2.75 9.94
C SER A 81 -10.40 2.57 8.91
N GLY A 82 -11.08 1.42 8.89
CA GLY A 82 -12.08 1.08 7.87
C GLY A 82 -13.24 2.08 7.78
N GLU A 83 -13.68 2.63 8.91
CA GLU A 83 -14.76 3.62 8.97
C GLU A 83 -14.47 4.86 8.09
N LYS A 84 -13.22 5.35 8.08
CA LYS A 84 -12.77 6.48 7.24
C LYS A 84 -12.99 6.26 5.74
N TYR A 85 -13.20 5.00 5.34
CA TYR A 85 -13.35 4.57 3.95
C TYR A 85 -14.72 3.92 3.68
N GLY A 86 -15.69 4.12 4.56
CA GLY A 86 -17.05 3.57 4.40
C GLY A 86 -17.13 2.07 4.71
N LEU A 87 -16.15 1.52 5.43
CA LEU A 87 -16.12 0.12 5.86
C LEU A 87 -16.52 -0.02 7.34
N GLY A 88 -17.29 0.94 7.90
CA GLY A 88 -17.70 0.92 9.31
C GLY A 88 -18.44 -0.35 9.70
N GLU A 89 -19.47 -0.73 8.94
CA GLU A 89 -20.21 -1.98 9.18
C GLU A 89 -19.33 -3.24 9.09
N ILE A 90 -18.30 -3.21 8.26
CA ILE A 90 -17.31 -4.28 8.14
C ILE A 90 -16.36 -4.28 9.35
N ALA A 91 -15.93 -3.10 9.80
CA ALA A 91 -15.08 -2.93 10.97
C ALA A 91 -15.80 -3.35 12.27
N ASP A 92 -17.10 -3.11 12.38
CA ASP A 92 -17.90 -3.51 13.56
C ASP A 92 -17.99 -5.03 13.74
N LYS A 93 -17.91 -5.79 12.64
CA LYS A 93 -17.85 -7.25 12.69
C LYS A 93 -16.52 -7.80 13.21
N ILE A 94 -15.49 -6.96 13.33
CA ILE A 94 -14.16 -7.35 13.77
C ILE A 94 -14.01 -7.05 15.27
N SER A 95 -13.64 -8.08 16.03
CA SER A 95 -13.36 -7.98 17.47
C SER A 95 -11.88 -8.24 17.73
N ILE A 96 -11.27 -7.44 18.61
CA ILE A 96 -9.90 -7.65 19.10
C ILE A 96 -10.00 -8.25 20.50
N GLY A 97 -9.49 -9.48 20.67
CA GLY A 97 -9.43 -10.14 21.97
C GLY A 97 -8.44 -9.45 22.93
N SER A 98 -8.51 -9.76 24.22
CA SER A 98 -7.58 -9.26 25.24
C SER A 98 -6.12 -9.65 25.00
N ASN A 99 -5.90 -10.73 24.26
CA ASN A 99 -4.60 -11.18 23.78
C ASN A 99 -4.14 -10.47 22.49
N GLY A 100 -4.89 -9.48 22.01
CA GLY A 100 -4.57 -8.74 20.80
C GLY A 100 -4.91 -9.45 19.50
N VAL A 101 -5.59 -10.60 19.53
CA VAL A 101 -5.93 -11.36 18.32
C VAL A 101 -7.23 -10.82 17.71
N ALA A 102 -7.19 -10.48 16.42
CA ALA A 102 -8.36 -10.08 15.67
C ALA A 102 -9.18 -11.30 15.21
N SER A 103 -10.49 -11.22 15.38
CA SER A 103 -11.44 -12.27 15.03
C SER A 103 -12.73 -11.70 14.47
N VAL A 104 -13.46 -12.54 13.73
CA VAL A 104 -14.79 -12.24 13.19
C VAL A 104 -15.65 -13.45 13.50
N ALA A 105 -16.79 -13.24 14.16
CA ALA A 105 -17.62 -14.33 14.69
C ALA A 105 -18.21 -15.23 13.59
N ASN A 106 -18.70 -14.62 12.51
CA ASN A 106 -19.26 -15.35 11.37
C ASN A 106 -18.16 -15.70 10.35
N ALA A 107 -18.06 -16.97 9.97
CA ALA A 107 -17.04 -17.44 9.04
C ALA A 107 -17.22 -16.93 7.59
N ALA A 108 -18.46 -16.75 7.14
CA ALA A 108 -18.75 -16.19 5.82
C ALA A 108 -18.37 -14.70 5.76
N ASP A 109 -18.69 -13.95 6.80
CA ASP A 109 -18.25 -12.55 6.94
C ASP A 109 -16.72 -12.46 6.98
N LYS A 110 -16.06 -13.30 7.79
CA LYS A 110 -14.59 -13.34 7.84
C LYS A 110 -13.99 -13.54 6.44
N LYS A 111 -14.53 -14.50 5.67
CA LYS A 111 -14.08 -14.77 4.31
C LYS A 111 -14.29 -13.56 3.39
N ALA A 112 -15.46 -12.92 3.45
CA ALA A 112 -15.76 -11.72 2.66
C ALA A 112 -14.81 -10.56 2.99
N ILE A 113 -14.58 -10.30 4.29
CA ILE A 113 -13.67 -9.26 4.76
C ILE A 113 -12.24 -9.53 4.28
N LEU A 114 -11.75 -10.76 4.40
CA LEU A 114 -10.41 -11.15 3.94
C LEU A 114 -10.25 -11.08 2.41
N ALA A 115 -11.33 -11.26 1.65
CA ALA A 115 -11.32 -11.16 0.20
C ALA A 115 -11.12 -9.73 -0.30
N LEU A 116 -11.47 -8.71 0.50
CA LEU A 116 -11.26 -7.30 0.15
C LEU A 116 -9.78 -6.94 -0.06
N ARG A 117 -8.83 -7.77 0.37
CA ARG A 117 -7.38 -7.61 0.07
C ARG A 117 -7.07 -7.58 -1.41
N THR A 118 -7.92 -8.18 -2.25
CA THR A 118 -7.73 -8.19 -3.70
C THR A 118 -8.39 -7.01 -4.42
N ASN A 119 -9.13 -6.17 -3.68
CA ASN A 119 -9.67 -4.92 -4.20
C ASN A 119 -8.58 -3.83 -4.09
N PRO A 120 -8.05 -3.29 -5.20
CA PRO A 120 -6.91 -2.37 -5.16
C PRO A 120 -7.22 -1.05 -4.44
N GLU A 121 -8.45 -0.54 -4.50
CA GLU A 121 -8.86 0.68 -3.81
C GLU A 121 -8.88 0.46 -2.30
N VAL A 122 -9.50 -0.62 -1.82
CA VAL A 122 -9.53 -0.94 -0.39
C VAL A 122 -8.13 -1.26 0.11
N ALA A 123 -7.37 -2.08 -0.62
CA ALA A 123 -6.01 -2.46 -0.25
C ALA A 123 -5.05 -1.27 -0.18
N ALA A 124 -5.11 -0.34 -1.15
CA ALA A 124 -4.28 0.86 -1.14
C ALA A 124 -4.64 1.80 0.01
N ASN A 125 -5.93 1.98 0.30
CA ASN A 125 -6.38 2.76 1.45
C ASN A 125 -5.89 2.18 2.77
N MET A 126 -6.04 0.86 2.98
CA MET A 126 -5.58 0.19 4.20
C MET A 126 -4.04 0.20 4.30
N ALA A 127 -3.31 0.07 3.19
CA ALA A 127 -1.85 0.16 3.19
C ALA A 127 -1.37 1.56 3.59
N ALA A 128 -2.06 2.60 3.13
CA ALA A 128 -1.75 3.98 3.51
C ALA A 128 -2.06 4.26 4.99
N GLU A 129 -3.19 3.76 5.50
CA GLU A 129 -3.51 3.88 6.92
C GLU A 129 -2.53 3.12 7.81
N LEU A 130 -2.14 1.90 7.42
CA LEU A 130 -1.10 1.16 8.14
C LEU A 130 0.23 1.93 8.13
N ALA A 131 0.60 2.57 7.02
CA ALA A 131 1.78 3.41 6.96
C ALA A 131 1.69 4.62 7.91
N ASN A 132 0.52 5.28 8.00
CA ASN A 132 0.28 6.36 8.95
C ASN A 132 0.36 5.90 10.40
N ILE A 133 -0.21 4.74 10.74
CA ILE A 133 -0.14 4.17 12.09
C ILE A 133 1.32 3.87 12.48
N ASN A 134 2.08 3.29 11.55
CA ASN A 134 3.50 3.04 11.77
C ASN A 134 4.31 4.33 11.92
N LYS A 135 3.92 5.37 11.17
CA LYS A 135 4.49 6.70 11.28
C LYS A 135 4.27 7.31 12.65
N GLU A 136 3.05 7.31 13.15
CA GLU A 136 2.74 7.83 14.48
C GLU A 136 3.55 7.13 15.58
N GLU A 137 3.74 5.81 15.46
CA GLU A 137 4.58 5.06 16.41
C GLU A 137 6.05 5.41 16.32
N LEU A 138 6.56 5.60 15.10
CA LEU A 138 7.94 6.05 14.92
C LEU A 138 8.14 7.47 15.46
N GLU A 139 7.17 8.37 15.25
CA GLU A 139 7.17 9.72 15.81
C GLU A 139 7.24 9.70 17.35
N LYS A 140 6.47 8.81 17.99
CA LYS A 140 6.52 8.62 19.46
C LYS A 140 7.88 8.12 19.95
N LYS A 141 8.54 7.24 19.19
CA LYS A 141 9.85 6.68 19.56
C LYS A 141 11.01 7.64 19.34
N VAL A 142 10.97 8.40 18.24
CA VAL A 142 12.08 9.25 17.80
C VAL A 142 11.94 10.68 18.30
N GLY A 143 10.72 11.16 18.60
CA GLY A 143 10.47 12.52 19.09
C GLY A 143 10.67 13.59 18.02
N GLY A 144 9.75 13.68 17.06
CA GLY A 144 9.78 14.65 15.96
C GLY A 144 8.82 14.24 14.84
N LYS A 145 8.61 15.12 13.85
CA LYS A 145 7.80 14.75 12.67
C LYS A 145 8.56 13.76 11.79
N ILE A 146 7.86 12.75 11.30
CA ILE A 146 8.40 11.74 10.37
C ILE A 146 7.81 12.03 8.98
N GLY A 147 8.67 12.39 8.03
CA GLY A 147 8.31 12.62 6.64
C GLY A 147 8.37 11.34 5.80
N SER A 148 8.20 11.50 4.49
CA SER A 148 8.26 10.39 3.53
C SER A 148 9.64 9.75 3.47
N THR A 149 10.71 10.55 3.60
CA THR A 149 12.09 10.06 3.65
C THR A 149 12.29 9.17 4.86
N GLU A 150 11.89 9.61 6.05
CA GLU A 150 12.01 8.83 7.28
C GLU A 150 11.16 7.55 7.25
N MET A 151 9.96 7.60 6.66
CA MET A 151 9.15 6.40 6.41
C MET A 151 9.85 5.39 5.51
N TYR A 152 10.50 5.85 4.45
CA TYR A 152 11.27 4.98 3.59
C TYR A 152 12.51 4.42 4.30
N MET A 153 13.17 5.22 5.12
CA MET A 153 14.28 4.75 5.94
C MET A 153 13.85 3.69 6.94
N ALA A 154 12.68 3.85 7.58
CA ALA A 154 12.08 2.84 8.44
C ALA A 154 11.77 1.53 7.71
N HIS A 155 11.31 1.62 6.46
CA HIS A 155 11.15 0.45 5.60
C HIS A 155 12.48 -0.23 5.28
N PHE A 156 13.52 0.54 4.99
CA PHE A 156 14.82 0.02 4.59
C PHE A 156 15.66 -0.53 5.76
N LEU A 157 15.65 0.15 6.91
CA LEU A 157 16.47 -0.17 8.08
C LEU A 157 15.74 -0.98 9.15
N GLY A 158 14.43 -1.19 8.97
CA GLY A 158 13.54 -1.63 10.04
C GLY A 158 13.30 -0.51 11.06
N SER A 159 12.34 -0.73 11.96
CA SER A 159 11.94 0.27 12.95
C SER A 159 13.05 0.66 13.93
N GLY A 160 13.76 -0.33 14.47
CA GLY A 160 14.88 -0.11 15.38
C GLY A 160 16.05 0.59 14.69
N GLY A 161 16.43 0.13 13.49
CA GLY A 161 17.51 0.73 12.71
C GLY A 161 17.21 2.17 12.31
N ALA A 162 15.97 2.47 11.92
CA ALA A 162 15.56 3.84 11.64
C ALA A 162 15.49 4.70 12.89
N SER A 163 15.04 4.18 14.03
CA SER A 163 15.09 4.95 15.29
C SER A 163 16.53 5.33 15.65
N THR A 164 17.47 4.37 15.59
CA THR A 164 18.90 4.64 15.81
C THR A 164 19.44 5.66 14.83
N PHE A 165 19.12 5.49 13.54
CA PHE A 165 19.58 6.40 12.49
C PHE A 165 19.06 7.83 12.69
N LEU A 166 17.76 7.99 12.95
CA LEU A 166 17.12 9.30 13.06
C LEU A 166 17.52 10.03 14.34
N ASN A 167 17.79 9.32 15.43
CA ASN A 167 18.37 9.91 16.63
C ASN A 167 19.82 10.36 16.38
N ALA A 168 20.64 9.52 15.73
CA ALA A 168 21.99 9.91 15.34
C ALA A 168 22.00 11.11 14.37
N MET A 169 20.99 11.24 13.50
CA MET A 169 20.83 12.39 12.62
C MET A 169 20.60 13.70 13.39
N LYS A 170 19.96 13.65 14.56
CA LYS A 170 19.77 14.82 15.43
C LYS A 170 21.02 15.16 16.24
N GLU A 171 21.74 14.13 16.70
CA GLU A 171 22.86 14.28 17.62
C GLU A 171 24.19 14.52 16.91
N ASN A 172 24.49 13.72 15.87
CA ASN A 172 25.73 13.79 15.10
C ASN A 172 25.51 13.37 13.63
N PRO A 173 25.08 14.31 12.77
CA PRO A 173 24.88 14.08 11.33
C PRO A 173 26.10 13.51 10.58
N SER A 174 27.31 13.79 11.08
CA SER A 174 28.58 13.35 10.48
C SER A 174 29.04 11.97 10.94
N ALA A 175 28.33 11.33 11.87
CA ALA A 175 28.68 9.99 12.33
C ALA A 175 28.63 8.97 11.19
N SER A 176 29.54 7.99 11.21
CA SER A 176 29.54 6.87 10.26
C SER A 176 28.27 6.04 10.44
N ALA A 177 27.44 5.97 9.40
CA ALA A 177 26.22 5.17 9.45
C ALA A 177 26.53 3.66 9.48
N ALA A 178 27.68 3.26 8.93
CA ALA A 178 28.12 1.88 8.95
C ALA A 178 28.49 1.40 10.36
N ASP A 179 29.04 2.29 11.20
CA ASP A 179 29.39 1.98 12.58
C ASP A 179 28.14 1.91 13.47
N LEU A 180 27.15 2.77 13.18
CA LEU A 180 25.87 2.78 13.88
C LEU A 180 24.98 1.57 13.55
N LEU A 181 25.04 1.08 12.31
CA LEU A 181 24.16 0.04 11.78
C LEU A 181 24.94 -1.04 11.02
N PRO A 182 25.84 -1.80 11.67
CA PRO A 182 26.80 -2.66 10.98
C PRO A 182 26.14 -3.80 10.20
N GLN A 183 25.02 -4.34 10.68
CA GLN A 183 24.27 -5.39 9.97
C GLN A 183 23.63 -4.84 8.69
N ALA A 184 23.01 -3.66 8.76
CA ALA A 184 22.42 -3.02 7.59
C ALA A 184 23.48 -2.62 6.57
N ALA A 185 24.65 -2.16 7.04
CA ALA A 185 25.80 -1.82 6.21
C ALA A 185 26.40 -3.03 5.50
N ALA A 186 26.52 -4.16 6.19
CA ALA A 186 26.99 -5.41 5.61
C ALA A 186 26.06 -5.91 4.49
N ALA A 187 24.75 -5.81 4.70
CA ALA A 187 23.74 -6.22 3.73
C ALA A 187 23.62 -5.25 2.53
N ASN A 188 23.88 -3.96 2.75
CA ASN A 188 23.60 -2.90 1.76
C ASN A 188 24.81 -2.02 1.49
N LYS A 189 25.93 -2.63 1.11
CA LYS A 189 27.22 -1.92 0.92
C LYS A 189 27.13 -0.71 -0.01
N SER A 190 26.32 -0.80 -1.07
CA SER A 190 26.14 0.30 -2.04
C SER A 190 25.50 1.55 -1.44
N VAL A 191 24.72 1.41 -0.37
CA VAL A 191 24.08 2.50 0.37
C VAL A 191 25.04 3.06 1.42
N PHE A 192 25.68 2.18 2.20
CA PHE A 192 26.49 2.58 3.35
C PHE A 192 27.92 2.99 3.03
N TYR A 193 28.46 2.62 1.86
CA TYR A 193 29.83 2.95 1.46
C TYR A 193 29.88 3.64 0.10
N ASP A 194 30.82 4.57 -0.03
CA ASP A 194 31.17 5.10 -1.34
C ASP A 194 31.78 4.02 -2.22
N GLN A 195 31.27 3.89 -3.46
CA GLN A 195 31.69 2.80 -4.35
C GLN A 195 33.00 3.11 -5.08
N LYS A 196 33.45 4.37 -5.06
CA LYS A 196 34.72 4.79 -5.64
C LYS A 196 35.82 4.79 -4.59
N THR A 197 35.58 5.36 -3.42
CA THR A 197 36.60 5.48 -2.37
C THR A 197 36.58 4.32 -1.37
N GLY A 198 35.46 3.62 -1.24
CA GLY A 198 35.26 2.56 -0.23
C GLY A 198 34.96 3.08 1.17
N GLU A 199 34.94 4.41 1.37
CA GLU A 199 34.73 5.03 2.67
C GLU A 199 33.29 4.89 3.14
N ALA A 200 33.11 4.78 4.46
CA ALA A 200 31.78 4.74 5.07
C ALA A 200 31.09 6.11 4.93
N ARG A 201 29.84 6.09 4.47
CA ARG A 201 29.02 7.30 4.41
C ARG A 201 28.52 7.68 5.80
N SER A 202 28.41 8.97 6.02
CA SER A 202 27.78 9.54 7.20
C SER A 202 26.25 9.37 7.16
N VAL A 203 25.63 9.53 8.33
CA VAL A 203 24.16 9.57 8.48
C VAL A 203 23.55 10.63 7.56
N SER A 204 24.12 11.84 7.53
CA SER A 204 23.61 12.93 6.69
C SER A 204 23.69 12.65 5.18
N GLU A 205 24.77 12.02 4.71
CA GLU A 205 24.92 11.66 3.30
C GLU A 205 23.92 10.59 2.88
N ILE A 206 23.71 9.57 3.70
CA ILE A 206 22.70 8.54 3.43
C ILE A 206 21.31 9.17 3.41
N TYR A 207 20.99 10.03 4.38
CA TYR A 207 19.71 10.74 4.41
C TYR A 207 19.48 11.56 3.14
N ALA A 208 20.47 12.38 2.73
CA ALA A 208 20.39 13.19 1.51
C ALA A 208 20.19 12.34 0.25
N LYS A 209 20.85 11.19 0.16
CA LYS A 209 20.68 10.26 -0.97
C LYS A 209 19.27 9.67 -1.03
N PHE A 210 18.66 9.36 0.11
CA PHE A 210 17.28 8.91 0.14
C PHE A 210 16.33 10.05 -0.21
N ALA A 211 16.45 11.22 0.42
CA ALA A 211 15.63 12.38 0.10
C ALA A 211 15.62 12.72 -1.42
N ALA A 212 16.80 12.75 -2.04
CA ALA A 212 16.95 13.03 -3.48
C ALA A 212 16.33 11.96 -4.41
N LYS A 213 16.08 10.74 -3.91
CA LYS A 213 15.35 9.71 -4.67
C LYS A 213 13.84 9.93 -4.64
N PHE A 214 13.31 10.62 -3.63
CA PHE A 214 11.87 10.83 -3.44
C PHE A 214 11.37 12.15 -4.01
N ASP A 215 12.25 13.14 -4.23
CA ASP A 215 11.93 14.33 -5.03
C ASP A 215 11.74 14.00 -6.53
N LYS A 216 12.16 12.80 -6.96
CA LYS A 216 11.99 12.35 -8.35
C LYS A 216 10.70 11.55 -8.48
N THR A 217 9.74 12.10 -9.23
CA THR A 217 8.55 11.38 -9.64
C THR A 217 8.95 10.09 -10.38
N PRO A 218 8.42 8.91 -10.02
CA PRO A 218 8.66 7.68 -10.76
C PRO A 218 8.33 7.88 -12.23
N ASP A 219 9.17 7.35 -13.12
CA ASP A 219 8.88 7.34 -14.55
C ASP A 219 7.70 6.38 -14.82
N ILE A 220 6.49 6.94 -14.75
CA ILE A 220 5.23 6.27 -15.07
C ILE A 220 4.90 6.38 -16.57
N SER A 221 5.84 6.82 -17.42
CA SER A 221 5.60 6.98 -18.86
C SER A 221 5.14 5.68 -19.52
N GLY A 222 5.58 4.51 -19.02
CA GLY A 222 5.10 3.21 -19.49
C GLY A 222 3.65 2.85 -19.10
N VAL A 223 3.08 3.49 -18.07
CA VAL A 223 1.72 3.21 -17.56
C VAL A 223 0.69 4.17 -18.16
N MET A 224 1.06 5.44 -18.38
CA MET A 224 0.18 6.48 -18.94
C MET A 224 -0.03 6.35 -20.46
N VAL A 225 0.89 5.70 -21.18
CA VAL A 225 0.83 5.55 -22.66
C VAL A 225 -0.32 4.65 -23.12
N ALA A 226 -0.91 3.83 -22.24
CA ALA A 226 -2.11 3.06 -22.57
C ALA A 226 -3.41 3.89 -22.62
N SER A 227 -3.39 5.13 -22.12
CA SER A 227 -4.60 5.96 -21.96
C SER A 227 -4.68 7.15 -22.92
N ALA A 228 -3.70 7.32 -23.82
CA ALA A 228 -3.64 8.47 -24.72
C ALA A 228 -3.90 8.11 -26.19
N LYS A 229 -5.18 7.95 -26.56
CA LYS A 229 -5.71 8.47 -27.84
C LYS A 229 -7.20 8.84 -27.69
N PRO A 230 -7.54 10.09 -27.36
CA PRO A 230 -8.81 10.66 -27.77
C PRO A 230 -8.63 11.26 -29.18
N SER A 231 -9.19 10.61 -30.21
CA SER A 231 -9.49 11.32 -31.45
C SER A 231 -10.91 11.87 -31.34
N TYR A 232 -11.01 13.16 -31.03
CA TYR A 232 -12.24 13.92 -31.23
C TYR A 232 -12.10 14.67 -32.56
N ASN A 233 -12.80 14.19 -33.59
CA ASN A 233 -13.15 15.04 -34.72
C ASN A 233 -14.26 15.97 -34.25
N ALA A 234 -13.91 17.24 -34.00
CA ALA A 234 -14.87 18.30 -33.79
C ALA A 234 -15.38 18.76 -35.17
N THR A 235 -16.65 18.50 -35.47
CA THR A 235 -17.40 19.29 -36.46
C THR A 235 -18.82 19.49 -35.95
N THR A 236 -19.02 20.66 -35.36
CA THR A 236 -20.18 21.55 -35.46
C THR A 236 -21.53 20.89 -35.81
N GLN A 237 -22.44 20.79 -34.82
CA GLN A 237 -23.87 20.73 -35.10
C GLN A 237 -24.44 22.16 -35.05
N ALA A 238 -24.72 22.69 -36.24
CA ALA A 238 -25.73 23.72 -36.46
C ALA A 238 -26.69 23.16 -37.53
N GLN A 239 -27.97 23.07 -37.17
CA GLN A 239 -29.20 23.05 -37.98
C GLN A 239 -29.13 22.50 -39.42
N ALA A 240 -29.92 21.45 -39.71
CA ALA A 240 -31.07 21.50 -40.63
C ALA A 240 -31.60 20.08 -40.94
N GLU A 241 -32.91 20.00 -41.13
CA GLU A 241 -33.73 18.83 -41.49
C GLU A 241 -33.46 18.29 -42.91
N VAL A 242 -34.11 17.15 -43.19
CA VAL A 242 -34.53 16.57 -44.50
C VAL A 242 -33.92 15.21 -44.84
N ASP A 243 -34.63 14.17 -44.40
CA ASP A 243 -35.32 13.15 -45.23
C ASP A 243 -34.56 12.09 -46.06
N VAL A 244 -35.18 10.90 -46.07
CA VAL A 244 -35.09 9.75 -47.00
C VAL A 244 -34.02 8.65 -46.76
N ALA A 245 -34.52 7.54 -46.20
CA ALA A 245 -34.36 6.12 -46.59
C ALA A 245 -33.03 5.60 -47.19
N THR A 246 -32.52 4.47 -46.65
CA THR A 246 -32.74 3.08 -47.19
C THR A 246 -31.66 2.12 -46.64
N ASN A 247 -32.09 0.87 -46.42
CA ASN A 247 -31.34 -0.33 -46.02
C ASN A 247 -30.08 -0.66 -46.86
N ILE A 248 -29.23 -1.56 -46.32
CA ILE A 248 -28.57 -2.75 -46.95
C ILE A 248 -27.25 -3.04 -46.17
N THR A 249 -27.20 -4.06 -45.31
CA THR A 249 -26.80 -5.47 -45.52
C THR A 249 -25.29 -5.74 -45.40
N MET A 250 -25.00 -6.81 -44.66
CA MET A 250 -23.74 -7.51 -44.42
C MET A 250 -22.73 -7.57 -45.58
N ALA A 251 -21.44 -7.55 -45.23
CA ALA A 251 -20.43 -8.46 -45.80
C ALA A 251 -19.23 -8.65 -44.85
N SER A 252 -19.03 -9.89 -44.44
CA SER A 252 -17.76 -10.47 -44.01
C SER A 252 -16.95 -10.86 -45.26
N PHE A 253 -15.62 -10.62 -45.29
CA PHE A 253 -14.54 -11.59 -45.62
C PHE A 253 -13.21 -10.92 -46.02
N GLY A 254 -12.10 -11.61 -45.72
CA GLY A 254 -10.82 -11.57 -46.46
C GLY A 254 -9.82 -10.49 -46.03
N GLN A 255 -8.78 -10.77 -45.24
CA GLN A 255 -7.57 -11.60 -45.46
C GLN A 255 -6.52 -10.99 -46.41
N THR A 256 -5.25 -11.14 -45.97
CA THR A 256 -3.94 -10.86 -46.64
C THR A 256 -3.44 -9.42 -46.46
N SER A 257 -2.17 -9.11 -46.20
CA SER A 257 -0.91 -9.85 -46.36
C SER A 257 0.25 -9.23 -45.54
N SER A 258 1.19 -10.09 -45.14
CA SER A 258 2.66 -9.91 -45.15
C SER A 258 3.32 -8.62 -44.62
N GLY A 259 4.19 -8.79 -43.62
CA GLY A 259 5.22 -7.81 -43.27
C GLY A 259 6.11 -8.31 -42.14
N GLY A 260 6.95 -9.31 -42.43
CA GLY A 260 7.96 -9.78 -41.49
C GLY A 260 9.03 -8.72 -41.29
N MET A 261 9.31 -8.39 -40.04
CA MET A 261 10.57 -7.74 -39.66
C MET A 261 11.15 -8.48 -38.46
N LYS A 262 12.14 -9.33 -38.75
CA LYS A 262 13.08 -9.86 -37.75
C LYS A 262 14.00 -8.71 -37.33
N VAL A 263 14.08 -8.42 -36.04
CA VAL A 263 15.21 -7.68 -35.47
C VAL A 263 15.66 -8.38 -34.18
N GLY A 264 16.92 -8.85 -34.23
CA GLY A 264 17.90 -8.81 -33.16
C GLY A 264 17.54 -9.40 -31.81
N GLY A 265 18.06 -10.59 -31.52
CA GLY A 265 18.12 -11.12 -30.16
C GLY A 265 18.95 -10.23 -29.24
N MET A 266 18.38 -9.91 -28.08
CA MET A 266 19.14 -9.62 -26.87
C MET A 266 18.84 -10.73 -25.87
N SER A 267 19.86 -11.57 -25.67
CA SER A 267 19.97 -12.47 -24.53
C SER A 267 20.01 -11.63 -23.26
N LEU A 268 18.94 -11.65 -22.47
CA LEU A 268 18.97 -11.14 -21.10
C LEU A 268 19.43 -12.29 -20.20
N SER A 269 20.68 -12.22 -19.75
CA SER A 269 21.23 -13.08 -18.71
C SER A 269 20.44 -12.91 -17.41
N PRO A 270 20.05 -14.00 -16.72
CA PRO A 270 19.39 -13.91 -15.42
C PRO A 270 20.45 -13.89 -14.32
N THR A 271 20.98 -12.72 -13.96
CA THR A 271 21.85 -12.59 -12.78
C THR A 271 21.71 -11.20 -12.14
N THR A 272 20.60 -10.99 -11.45
CA THR A 272 20.62 -10.19 -10.21
C THR A 272 19.61 -10.76 -9.23
N THR A 273 19.88 -11.96 -8.75
CA THR A 273 19.26 -12.48 -7.53
C THR A 273 19.85 -11.68 -6.37
N SER A 274 19.24 -10.56 -6.00
CA SER A 274 19.64 -9.81 -4.80
C SER A 274 18.44 -9.16 -4.12
N SER A 275 18.41 -9.30 -2.80
CA SER A 275 17.50 -8.69 -1.80
C SER A 275 16.22 -9.42 -1.37
N PHE A 276 15.81 -10.54 -1.96
CA PHE A 276 14.56 -11.19 -1.52
C PHE A 276 14.64 -11.84 -0.12
N ALA A 277 15.82 -12.24 0.36
CA ALA A 277 15.97 -12.98 1.62
C ALA A 277 16.27 -12.11 2.86
N THR A 278 16.88 -10.93 2.68
CA THR A 278 17.27 -10.05 3.80
C THR A 278 16.23 -8.94 4.05
N MET A 279 15.40 -8.61 3.06
CA MET A 279 14.42 -7.52 3.13
C MET A 279 13.06 -7.93 3.73
N VAL A 280 12.78 -9.24 3.82
CA VAL A 280 11.55 -9.78 4.43
C VAL A 280 11.48 -9.51 5.94
N LEU A 281 12.62 -9.37 6.64
CA LEU A 281 12.66 -9.09 8.07
C LEU A 281 12.26 -7.63 8.41
N ALA A 282 12.67 -6.66 7.60
CA ALA A 282 12.30 -5.25 7.82
C ALA A 282 10.81 -4.96 7.53
N GLN A 283 10.22 -5.69 6.59
CA GLN A 283 8.78 -5.63 6.30
C GLN A 283 7.95 -6.11 7.48
N MET A 284 8.36 -7.21 8.13
CA MET A 284 7.69 -7.69 9.34
C MET A 284 7.82 -6.68 10.48
N ASP A 285 8.98 -6.03 10.64
CA ASP A 285 9.21 -5.06 11.73
C ASP A 285 8.35 -3.79 11.65
N MET A 286 7.95 -3.37 10.46
CA MET A 286 7.02 -2.24 10.30
C MET A 286 5.57 -2.68 10.46
N GLU A 287 5.18 -3.87 10.00
CA GLU A 287 3.86 -4.42 10.33
C GLU A 287 3.70 -4.67 11.84
N THR A 288 4.73 -5.16 12.52
CA THR A 288 4.69 -5.44 13.97
C THR A 288 4.56 -4.18 14.81
N LEU A 289 5.18 -3.05 14.41
CA LEU A 289 4.99 -1.78 15.13
C LEU A 289 3.53 -1.33 15.16
N GLY A 290 2.88 -1.28 13.99
CA GLY A 290 1.47 -0.91 13.91
C GLY A 290 0.59 -1.90 14.65
N LEU A 291 0.89 -3.20 14.55
CA LEU A 291 0.19 -4.25 15.28
C LEU A 291 0.31 -4.12 16.81
N GLU A 292 1.49 -3.77 17.33
CA GLU A 292 1.73 -3.51 18.76
C GLU A 292 1.00 -2.26 19.24
N ALA A 293 0.98 -1.21 18.42
CA ALA A 293 0.30 0.04 18.74
C ALA A 293 -1.22 -0.12 18.76
N MET A 294 -1.76 -0.82 17.76
CA MET A 294 -3.17 -1.19 17.71
C MET A 294 -3.52 -2.05 18.94
N ASP A 295 -2.70 -3.05 19.28
CA ASP A 295 -2.93 -3.89 20.47
C ASP A 295 -2.93 -3.07 21.77
N LYS A 296 -1.98 -2.15 21.95
CA LYS A 296 -1.95 -1.24 23.11
C LYS A 296 -3.19 -0.34 23.17
N THR A 297 -3.61 0.21 22.04
CA THR A 297 -4.79 1.09 21.95
C THR A 297 -6.07 0.34 22.31
N TYR A 298 -6.28 -0.85 21.73
CA TYR A 298 -7.45 -1.67 22.02
C TYR A 298 -7.46 -2.21 23.45
N LYS A 299 -6.31 -2.58 24.03
CA LYS A 299 -6.20 -2.95 25.45
C LYS A 299 -6.56 -1.78 26.37
N PHE A 300 -6.19 -0.55 26.00
CA PHE A 300 -6.54 0.62 26.79
C PHE A 300 -8.05 0.91 26.72
N GLU A 301 -8.64 0.89 25.53
CA GLU A 301 -10.08 1.06 25.33
C GLU A 301 -10.88 -0.02 26.05
N SER A 302 -10.52 -1.30 25.92
CA SER A 302 -11.22 -2.41 26.60
C SER A 302 -11.16 -2.28 28.12
N ASN A 303 -10.02 -1.85 28.66
CA ASN A 303 -9.85 -1.61 30.09
C ASN A 303 -10.61 -0.36 30.56
N SER A 304 -10.82 0.63 29.70
CA SER A 304 -11.61 1.82 29.99
C SER A 304 -13.11 1.48 30.04
N GLU A 305 -13.61 0.73 29.06
CA GLU A 305 -15.01 0.29 29.00
C GLU A 305 -15.34 -0.70 30.13
N SER A 306 -14.42 -1.62 30.45
CA SER A 306 -14.58 -2.52 31.60
C SER A 306 -14.65 -1.75 32.93
N ARG A 307 -13.83 -0.69 33.09
CA ARG A 307 -13.89 0.18 34.27
C ARG A 307 -15.19 0.97 34.34
N LYS A 308 -15.66 1.54 33.22
CA LYS A 308 -16.94 2.26 33.17
C LYS A 308 -18.12 1.34 33.55
N ARG A 309 -18.17 0.12 33.03
CA ARG A 309 -19.19 -0.88 33.41
C ARG A 309 -19.12 -1.23 34.90
N SER A 310 -17.93 -1.51 35.43
CA SER A 310 -17.74 -1.78 36.86
C SER A 310 -18.21 -0.63 37.76
N VAL A 311 -17.98 0.63 37.36
CA VAL A 311 -18.48 1.80 38.10
C VAL A 311 -20.01 1.90 38.02
N LEU A 312 -20.61 1.67 36.84
CA LEU A 312 -22.06 1.66 36.68
C LEU A 312 -22.74 0.55 37.48
N ASP A 313 -22.16 -0.65 37.50
CA ASP A 313 -22.66 -1.79 38.29
C ASP A 313 -22.54 -1.52 39.80
N THR A 314 -21.47 -0.85 40.23
CA THR A 314 -21.28 -0.45 41.63
C THR A 314 -22.28 0.63 42.05
N LEU A 315 -22.58 1.59 41.17
CA LEU A 315 -23.59 2.63 41.41
C LEU A 315 -25.02 2.07 41.38
N ALA A 316 -25.29 1.07 40.53
CA ALA A 316 -26.58 0.39 40.45
C ALA A 316 -26.87 -0.50 41.68
N ASN A 317 -25.83 -1.02 42.34
CA ASN A 317 -25.96 -1.81 43.57
C ASN A 317 -25.92 -0.97 44.86
N ALA A 318 -25.68 0.35 44.75
CA ALA A 318 -25.63 1.28 45.87
C ALA A 318 -26.91 2.16 45.98
N ALA A 319 -27.90 1.93 45.12
CA ALA A 319 -29.23 2.54 45.14
C ALA A 319 -30.29 1.50 45.53
#